data_AF-A0A7C5RXZ6-F1
#
_entry.id   AF-A0A7C5RXZ6-F1
#
_cell.length_a   1.000
_cell.length_b   1.000
_cell.length_c   1.000
_cell.angle_alpha   90.00
_cell.angle_beta   90.00
_cell.angle_gamma   90.00
#
_symmetry.space_group_name_H-M   'P 1'
#
loop_
_entity.id
_entity.type
_entity.pdbx_description
1 polymer ?
#
loop_
_entity_poly.entity_id
_entity_poly.type
_entity_poly.pdbx_seq_one_letter_code
_entity_poly.pdbx_strand_id
1 'polypeptide(L)'
;MAVLNFVAPFPLSIGGAISMFIEAIIVFIVLLVVDELIIHQLEIKKSFILALALSLVSYFVIPVIIAYVPFISAIPFAFYIIPLIVWIILGEILLSGEMKQKLMVAVIAFVVYTILTFIGLPMMISGFIRL
;
A
#
# COMPACT_ATOMS: atom_id res chain seq x y z
N MET A 1 22.43 25.84 -0.63
CA MET A 1 21.03 26.13 -1.04
C MET A 1 20.78 25.48 -2.39
N ALA A 2 20.45 24.20 -2.40
CA ALA A 2 19.84 23.56 -3.56
C ALA A 2 18.33 23.64 -3.31
N VAL A 3 17.65 24.48 -4.07
CA VAL A 3 16.19 24.59 -4.04
C VAL A 3 15.65 23.19 -4.35
N LEU A 4 14.92 22.66 -3.38
CA LEU A 4 14.10 21.46 -3.45
C LEU A 4 13.10 21.62 -4.60
N ASN A 5 13.52 21.33 -5.83
CA ASN A 5 12.60 20.96 -6.92
C ASN A 5 12.15 19.51 -6.69
N PHE A 6 11.72 19.19 -5.46
CA PHE A 6 11.00 17.96 -5.19
C PHE A 6 9.58 18.24 -5.66
N VAL A 7 9.35 18.05 -6.96
CA VAL A 7 8.02 17.72 -7.46
C VAL A 7 7.66 16.44 -6.73
N ALA A 8 7.03 16.57 -5.56
CA ALA A 8 6.40 15.45 -4.92
C ALA A 8 5.48 14.86 -6.00
N PRO A 9 5.67 13.60 -6.42
CA PRO A 9 4.76 12.96 -7.36
C PRO A 9 3.50 12.63 -6.57
N PHE A 10 2.83 13.65 -6.01
CA PHE A 10 1.47 13.53 -5.57
C PHE A 10 0.66 13.35 -6.83
N PRO A 11 0.04 12.19 -7.03
CA PRO A 11 -0.80 12.03 -8.18
C PRO A 11 -2.18 12.58 -7.76
N LEU A 12 -2.26 13.90 -7.46
CA LEU A 12 -3.52 14.65 -7.37
C LEU A 12 -4.21 14.73 -8.73
N SER A 13 -3.59 14.17 -9.76
CA SER A 13 -4.22 13.94 -11.05
C SER A 13 -5.30 12.85 -10.93
N ILE A 14 -6.37 12.99 -11.71
CA ILE A 14 -7.47 12.01 -11.80
C ILE A 14 -6.94 10.60 -12.09
N GLY A 15 -5.95 10.46 -13.00
CA GLY A 15 -5.31 9.17 -13.29
C GLY A 15 -4.58 8.53 -12.10
N GLY A 16 -4.09 9.37 -11.18
CA GLY A 16 -3.52 8.93 -9.91
C GLY A 16 -4.54 8.28 -8.99
N ALA A 17 -5.65 8.98 -8.76
CA ALA A 17 -6.77 8.46 -7.98
C ALA A 17 -7.32 7.16 -8.57
N ILE A 18 -7.43 7.07 -9.90
CA ILE A 18 -7.85 5.84 -10.60
C ILE A 18 -6.84 4.71 -10.39
N SER A 19 -5.53 5.00 -10.53
CA SER A 19 -4.47 4.01 -10.28
C SER A 19 -4.53 3.48 -8.85
N MET A 20 -4.68 4.37 -7.87
CA MET A 20 -4.81 3.99 -6.46
C MET A 20 -6.03 3.10 -6.22
N PHE A 21 -7.17 3.41 -6.87
CA PHE A 21 -8.38 2.62 -6.72
C PHE A 21 -8.24 1.22 -7.32
N ILE A 22 -7.61 1.12 -8.50
CA ILE A 22 -7.29 -0.16 -9.15
C ILE A 22 -6.36 -0.99 -8.24
N GLU A 23 -5.30 -0.37 -7.72
CA GLU A 23 -4.36 -1.04 -6.82
C GLU A 23 -5.05 -1.52 -5.54
N ALA A 24 -5.88 -0.69 -4.91
CA ALA A 24 -6.66 -1.07 -3.74
C ALA A 24 -7.59 -2.26 -4.02
N ILE A 25 -8.24 -2.30 -5.19
CA ILE A 25 -9.08 -3.44 -5.60
C ILE A 25 -8.24 -4.71 -5.76
N ILE A 26 -7.10 -4.65 -6.44
CA ILE A 26 -6.26 -5.83 -6.64
C ILE A 26 -5.73 -6.35 -5.30
N VAL A 27 -5.23 -5.47 -4.44
CA VAL A 27 -4.80 -5.80 -3.08
C VAL A 27 -5.94 -6.42 -2.28
N PHE A 28 -7.15 -5.87 -2.38
CA PHE A 28 -8.33 -6.41 -1.71
C PHE A 28 -8.66 -7.83 -2.19
N ILE A 29 -8.65 -8.07 -3.51
CA ILE A 29 -8.87 -9.41 -4.07
C ILE A 29 -7.81 -10.38 -3.55
N VAL A 30 -6.55 -9.97 -3.51
CA VAL A 30 -5.47 -10.80 -2.96
C VAL A 30 -5.69 -11.09 -1.48
N LEU A 31 -6.10 -10.10 -0.68
CA LEU A 31 -6.43 -10.32 0.72
C LEU A 31 -7.58 -11.33 0.90
N LEU A 32 -8.60 -11.31 0.04
CA LEU A 32 -9.68 -12.31 0.07
C LEU A 32 -9.17 -13.71 -0.28
N VAL A 33 -8.35 -13.84 -1.32
CA VAL A 33 -7.76 -15.13 -1.71
C VAL A 33 -6.86 -15.66 -0.60
N VAL A 34 -6.04 -14.79 0.00
CA VAL A 34 -5.12 -15.15 1.07
C VAL A 34 -5.88 -15.52 2.35
N ASP A 35 -6.97 -14.83 2.67
CA ASP A 35 -7.84 -15.17 3.79
C ASP A 35 -8.41 -16.58 3.65
N GLU A 36 -9.01 -16.88 2.49
CA GLU A 36 -9.57 -18.19 2.17
C GLU A 36 -8.51 -19.30 2.27
N LEU A 37 -7.24 -18.99 1.99
CA LEU A 37 -6.14 -19.95 2.07
C LEU A 37 -5.56 -20.10 3.49
N ILE A 38 -5.57 -19.07 4.33
CA ILE A 38 -4.78 -19.03 5.57
C ILE A 38 -5.65 -18.90 6.83
N ILE A 39 -6.61 -17.97 6.86
CA ILE A 39 -7.26 -17.54 8.11
C ILE A 39 -8.70 -18.04 8.22
N HIS A 40 -9.39 -18.33 7.11
CA HIS A 40 -10.78 -18.86 7.08
C HIS A 40 -11.79 -18.07 7.95
N GLN A 41 -11.44 -16.85 8.39
CA GLN A 41 -12.21 -16.09 9.39
C GLN A 41 -12.11 -14.57 9.22
N LEU A 42 -11.50 -14.03 8.16
CA LEU A 42 -11.51 -12.58 8.01
C LEU A 42 -12.90 -12.08 7.62
N GLU A 43 -13.38 -11.11 8.40
CA GLU A 43 -14.55 -10.34 8.00
C GLU A 43 -14.20 -9.53 6.75
N ILE A 44 -14.89 -9.81 5.64
CA ILE A 44 -14.73 -9.12 4.34
C ILE A 44 -14.64 -7.59 4.50
N LYS A 45 -15.46 -7.03 5.42
CA LYS A 45 -15.46 -5.59 5.73
C LYS A 45 -14.11 -5.09 6.24
N LYS A 46 -13.44 -5.83 7.12
CA LYS A 46 -12.13 -5.47 7.70
C LYS A 46 -11.02 -5.58 6.65
N SER A 47 -11.06 -6.60 5.79
CA SER A 47 -10.10 -6.77 4.69
C SER A 47 -10.20 -5.64 3.66
N PHE A 48 -11.41 -5.16 3.37
CA PHE A 48 -11.62 -4.01 2.48
C PHE A 48 -11.07 -2.72 3.08
N ILE A 49 -11.37 -2.46 4.36
CA ILE A 49 -10.85 -1.28 5.08
C ILE A 49 -9.33 -1.32 5.13
N LEU A 50 -8.73 -2.48 5.40
CA LEU A 50 -7.29 -2.66 5.41
C LEU A 50 -6.67 -2.31 4.05
N ALA A 51 -7.19 -2.87 2.95
CA ALA A 51 -6.70 -2.60 1.59
C ALA A 51 -6.78 -1.11 1.24
N LEU A 52 -7.92 -0.48 1.54
CA LEU A 52 -8.16 0.92 1.23
C LEU A 52 -7.29 1.85 2.09
N ALA A 53 -7.24 1.61 3.41
CA ALA A 53 -6.43 2.39 4.34
C ALA A 53 -4.94 2.30 3.98
N LEU A 54 -4.45 1.12 3.63
CA LEU A 54 -3.05 0.93 3.26
C LEU A 54 -2.68 1.58 1.94
N SER A 55 -3.58 1.54 0.95
CA SER A 55 -3.37 2.22 -0.32
C SER A 55 -3.31 3.74 -0.10
N LEU A 56 -4.21 4.29 0.71
CA LEU A 56 -4.20 5.70 1.08
C LEU A 56 -2.94 6.09 1.84
N VAL A 57 -2.56 5.32 2.87
CA VAL A 57 -1.37 5.60 3.68
C VAL A 57 -0.10 5.50 2.83
N SER A 58 0.01 4.51 1.96
CA SER A 58 1.20 4.32 1.11
C SER A 58 1.37 5.42 0.07
N TYR A 59 0.28 5.96 -0.49
CA TYR A 59 0.34 7.04 -1.49
C TYR A 59 0.39 8.45 -0.91
N PHE A 60 -0.25 8.70 0.24
CA PHE A 60 -0.33 10.04 0.81
C PHE A 60 0.58 10.23 2.01
N VAL A 61 0.52 9.32 2.97
CA VAL A 61 1.17 9.50 4.27
C VAL A 61 2.66 9.22 4.17
N ILE A 62 3.07 8.13 3.49
CA ILE A 62 4.48 7.74 3.41
C ILE A 62 5.32 8.78 2.65
N PRO A 63 4.94 9.26 1.45
CA PRO A 63 5.71 10.30 0.76
C PRO A 63 5.83 11.59 1.58
N VAL A 64 4.77 11.98 2.31
CA VAL A 64 4.79 13.13 3.22
C VAL A 64 5.78 12.90 4.35
N ILE A 65 5.71 11.76 5.05
CA ILE A 65 6.65 11.45 6.15
C ILE A 65 8.10 11.48 5.66
N ILE A 66 8.39 10.86 4.50
CA ILE A 66 9.74 10.83 3.94
C ILE A 66 10.22 12.25 3.57
N ALA A 67 9.33 13.09 3.03
CA ALA A 67 9.67 14.45 2.63
C ALA A 67 9.99 15.37 3.83
N TYR A 68 9.27 15.21 4.95
CA TYR A 68 9.39 16.09 6.12
C TYR A 68 10.32 15.56 7.22
N VAL A 69 10.80 14.33 7.12
CA VAL A 69 11.72 13.72 8.11
C VAL A 69 13.04 13.36 7.42
N PRO A 70 14.04 14.27 7.38
CA PRO A 70 15.28 14.09 6.62
C PRO A 70 16.13 12.90 7.06
N PHE A 71 15.97 12.45 8.31
CA PHE A 71 16.66 11.26 8.81
C PHE A 71 16.16 9.98 8.13
N ILE A 72 14.88 9.94 7.74
CA ILE A 72 14.28 8.77 7.11
C ILE A 72 14.85 8.55 5.70
N SER A 73 15.09 9.62 4.95
CA SER A 73 15.66 9.52 3.60
C SER A 73 17.12 9.06 3.59
N ALA A 74 17.83 9.15 4.72
CA ALA A 74 19.19 8.65 4.89
C ALA A 74 19.25 7.14 5.17
N ILE A 75 18.14 6.50 5.53
CA ILE A 75 18.09 5.07 5.82
C ILE A 75 18.01 4.29 4.49
N PRO A 76 18.96 3.37 4.21
CA PRO A 76 18.87 2.50 3.05
C PRO A 76 17.55 1.72 3.06
N PHE A 77 16.87 1.65 1.92
CA PHE A 77 15.59 0.95 1.77
C PHE A 77 14.43 1.49 2.63
N ALA A 78 14.50 2.71 3.15
CA ALA A 78 13.40 3.34 3.91
C ALA A 78 12.05 3.29 3.17
N PHE A 79 12.09 3.44 1.84
CA PHE A 79 10.93 3.35 0.95
C PHE A 79 10.24 1.99 0.95
N TYR A 80 10.86 0.92 1.45
CA TYR A 80 10.26 -0.40 1.57
C TYR A 80 10.01 -0.78 3.03
N ILE A 81 10.94 -0.43 3.93
CA ILE A 81 10.85 -0.75 5.35
C ILE A 81 9.69 -0.02 6.01
N ILE A 82 9.50 1.27 5.73
CA ILE A 82 8.43 2.06 6.35
C ILE A 82 7.05 1.57 5.92
N PRO A 83 6.76 1.39 4.62
CA PRO A 83 5.51 0.76 4.22
C PRO A 83 5.31 -0.59 4.89
N LEU A 84 6.31 -1.48 4.89
CA LEU A 84 6.17 -2.79 5.53
C LEU A 84 5.77 -2.69 7.01
N ILE A 85 6.39 -1.79 7.77
CA ILE A 85 6.05 -1.56 9.19
C ILE A 85 4.60 -1.09 9.32
N VAL A 86 4.17 -0.13 8.48
CA VAL A 86 2.79 0.35 8.45
C VAL A 86 1.81 -0.78 8.11
N TRP A 87 2.14 -1.62 7.13
CA TRP A 87 1.37 -2.79 6.73
C TRP A 87 1.21 -3.79 7.88
N ILE A 88 2.29 -4.06 8.61
CA ILE A 88 2.26 -4.93 9.79
C ILE A 88 1.39 -4.33 10.90
N ILE A 89 1.57 -3.04 11.22
CA ILE A 89 0.80 -2.37 12.29
C ILE A 89 -0.70 -2.37 11.95
N LEU A 90 -1.07 -1.98 10.73
CA LEU A 90 -2.46 -1.95 10.31
C LEU A 90 -3.05 -3.36 10.20
N GLY A 91 -2.29 -4.34 9.71
CA GLY A 91 -2.67 -5.74 9.70
C GLY A 91 -2.97 -6.26 11.11
N GLU A 92 -2.14 -5.93 12.09
CA GLU A 92 -2.33 -6.37 13.48
C GLU A 92 -3.59 -5.76 14.13
N ILE A 93 -3.89 -4.50 13.83
CA ILE A 93 -5.05 -3.77 14.38
C ILE A 93 -6.36 -4.18 13.70
N LEU A 94 -6.35 -4.40 12.38
CA LEU A 94 -7.56 -4.59 11.59
C LEU A 94 -7.91 -6.06 11.33
N LEU A 95 -6.93 -6.95 11.23
CA LEU A 95 -7.18 -8.37 10.99
C LEU A 95 -7.55 -9.06 12.31
N SER A 96 -8.48 -10.01 12.21
CA SER A 96 -8.87 -10.88 13.33
C SER A 96 -8.15 -12.23 13.18
N GLY A 97 -7.84 -12.89 14.30
CA GLY A 97 -7.14 -14.18 14.31
C GLY A 97 -5.79 -14.15 15.03
N GLU A 98 -5.02 -15.24 14.88
CA GLU A 98 -3.73 -15.39 15.56
C GLU A 98 -2.67 -14.44 15.00
N MET A 99 -1.79 -13.93 15.87
CA MET A 99 -0.70 -12.99 15.48
C MET A 99 0.13 -13.51 14.30
N LYS A 100 0.49 -14.80 14.30
CA LYS A 100 1.28 -15.41 13.23
C LYS A 100 0.56 -15.34 11.88
N GLN A 101 -0.73 -15.63 11.87
CA GLN A 101 -1.55 -15.60 10.67
C GLN A 101 -1.71 -14.17 10.15
N LYS A 102 -2.05 -13.21 11.04
CA LYS A 102 -2.18 -11.79 10.69
C LYS A 102 -0.90 -11.24 10.07
N LEU A 103 0.25 -11.57 10.66
CA LEU A 103 1.55 -11.18 10.14
C LEU A 103 1.80 -11.76 8.73
N MET A 104 1.50 -13.05 8.53
CA MET A 104 1.64 -13.68 7.21
C MET A 104 0.77 -13.00 6.16
N VAL A 105 -0.49 -12.72 6.46
CA VAL A 105 -1.41 -12.04 5.54
C VAL A 105 -0.93 -10.63 5.21
N ALA A 106 -0.52 -9.86 6.22
CA ALA A 106 0.00 -8.51 6.03
C ALA A 106 1.27 -8.51 5.15
N VAL A 107 2.19 -9.44 5.38
CA VAL A 107 3.42 -9.58 4.58
C VAL A 107 3.12 -9.99 3.15
N ILE A 108 2.25 -10.98 2.92
CA ILE A 108 1.88 -11.42 1.57
C ILE A 108 1.22 -10.28 0.80
N ALA A 109 0.27 -9.59 1.42
CA ALA A 109 -0.41 -8.49 0.77
C ALA A 109 0.53 -7.30 0.49
N PHE A 110 1.51 -7.04 1.36
CA PHE A 110 2.57 -6.07 1.11
C PHE A 110 3.47 -6.46 -0.07
N VAL A 111 3.84 -7.74 -0.17
CA VAL A 111 4.65 -8.25 -1.29
C VAL A 111 3.91 -8.07 -2.60
N VAL A 112 2.62 -8.43 -2.65
CA VAL A 112 1.80 -8.21 -3.84
C VAL A 112 1.69 -6.73 -4.18
N TYR A 113 1.38 -5.88 -3.19
CA TYR A 113 1.36 -4.43 -3.38
C TYR A 113 2.69 -3.94 -4.00
N THR A 114 3.82 -4.33 -3.41
CA THR A 114 5.15 -3.93 -3.89
C THR A 114 5.39 -4.38 -5.34
N ILE A 115 4.99 -5.61 -5.69
CA ILE A 115 5.10 -6.13 -7.05
C ILE A 115 4.22 -5.30 -8.02
N LEU A 116 2.99 -4.99 -7.66
CA LEU A 116 2.08 -4.19 -8.47
C LEU A 116 2.61 -2.77 -8.70
N THR A 117 3.10 -2.13 -7.63
CA THR A 117 3.72 -0.82 -7.70
C THR A 117 4.96 -0.85 -8.57
N PHE A 118 5.81 -1.88 -8.44
CA PHE A 118 7.06 -2.02 -9.21
C PHE A 118 6.82 -2.26 -10.71
N ILE A 119 5.84 -3.11 -11.04
CA ILE A 119 5.45 -3.36 -12.44
C ILE A 119 4.77 -2.12 -13.05
N GLY A 120 4.20 -1.23 -12.23
CA GLY A 120 3.48 -0.06 -12.69
C GLY A 120 2.14 -0.40 -13.34
N LEU A 121 1.62 -1.61 -13.08
CA LEU A 121 0.39 -2.14 -13.69
C LEU A 121 -0.82 -1.21 -13.47
N PRO A 122 -1.04 -0.63 -12.27
CA PRO A 122 -2.12 0.34 -12.05
C PRO A 122 -1.97 1.61 -12.90
N MET A 123 -0.74 2.12 -13.03
CA MET A 123 -0.47 3.30 -13.85
C MET A 123 -0.68 3.01 -15.35
N MET A 124 -0.26 1.84 -15.82
CA MET A 124 -0.51 1.41 -17.21
C MET A 124 -2.01 1.37 -17.50
N ILE A 125 -2.82 0.75 -16.64
CA ILE A 125 -4.28 0.69 -16.81
C ILE A 125 -4.88 2.11 -16.80
N SER A 126 -4.47 2.97 -15.88
CA SER A 126 -4.97 4.35 -15.81
C SER A 126 -4.62 5.19 -17.04
N GLY A 127 -3.50 4.88 -17.70
CA GLY A 127 -3.07 5.52 -18.94
C GLY A 127 -4.02 5.26 -20.10
N PHE A 128 -4.64 4.07 -20.16
CA PHE A 128 -5.64 3.74 -21.18
C PHE A 128 -6.99 4.44 -20.96
N ILE A 129 -7.29 4.86 -19.73
CA ILE A 129 -8.53 5.58 -19.38
C ILE A 129 -8.41 7.09 -19.70
N ARG A 130 -7.20 7.57 -19.99
CA ARG A 130 -6.93 8.97 -20.40
C ARG A 130 -7.04 9.21 -21.93
N LEU A 131 -7.47 8.21 -22.70
CA LEU A 131 -7.89 8.34 -24.11
C LEU A 131 -9.41 8.47 -24.19
#